data_AF-A0A1Y1J6V7-F1
#
_entry.id   AF-A0A1Y1J6V7-F1
#
_cell.length_a   1.000
_cell.length_b   1.000
_cell.length_c   1.000
_cell.angle_alpha   90.00
_cell.angle_beta   90.00
_cell.angle_gamma   90.00
#
_symmetry.space_group_name_H-M   'P 1'
#
loop_
_entity.id
_entity.type
_entity.pdbx_description
1 polymer ?
#
loop_
_entity_poly.entity_id
_entity_poly.type
_entity_poly.pdbx_seq_one_letter_code
_entity_poly.pdbx_strand_id
1 'polypeptide(L)' 'MTFAQWREQARLLHALRGIAAGNKVIEVALDCGYGSASAFAAMFRRHFGVSPSSFYQ' A
#
# COMPACT_ATOMS: atom_id res chain seq x y z
N MET A 1 -6.49 -17.88 -7.17
CA MET A 1 -6.41 -16.83 -6.12
C MET A 1 -6.94 -17.41 -4.82
N THR A 2 -6.14 -17.37 -3.75
CA THR A 2 -6.63 -17.70 -2.40
C THR A 2 -7.29 -16.48 -1.77
N PHE A 3 -8.15 -16.66 -0.77
CA PHE A 3 -8.78 -15.55 -0.03
C PHE A 3 -7.75 -14.56 0.54
N ALA A 4 -6.60 -15.06 0.99
CA ALA A 4 -5.50 -14.24 1.47
C ALA A 4 -4.94 -13.31 0.39
N GLN A 5 -4.74 -13.81 -0.84
CA GLN A 5 -4.26 -13.00 -1.97
C GLN A 5 -5.29 -11.97 -2.41
N TRP A 6 -6.58 -12.34 -2.47
CA TRP A 6 -7.64 -11.38 -2.80
C TRP A 6 -7.70 -10.24 -1.77
N ARG A 7 -7.64 -10.57 -0.47
CA ARG A 7 -7.64 -9.58 0.61
C ARG A 7 -6.39 -8.68 0.57
N GLU A 8 -5.25 -9.22 0.14
CA GLU A 8 -4.04 -8.44 -0.06
C GLU A 8 -4.20 -7.44 -1.23
N GLN A 9 -4.69 -7.90 -2.38
CA GLN A 9 -4.98 -7.02 -3.51
C GLN A 9 -6.02 -5.94 -3.18
N ALA A 10 -7.06 -6.28 -2.43
CA ALA A 10 -8.07 -5.31 -2.00
C ALA A 10 -7.48 -4.20 -1.12
N ARG A 11 -6.58 -4.56 -0.18
CA ARG A 11 -5.86 -3.59 0.65
C ARG A 11 -4.94 -2.70 -0.18
N LEU A 12 -4.24 -3.26 -1.16
CA LEU A 12 -3.40 -2.47 -2.07
C LEU A 12 -4.21 -1.48 -2.91
N LEU A 13 -5.37 -1.90 -3.41
CA LEU A 13 -6.28 -1.02 -4.17
C LEU A 13 -6.82 0.12 -3.30
N HIS A 14 -7.12 -0.16 -2.03
CA HIS A 14 -7.47 0.90 -1.08
C HIS A 14 -6.30 1.86 -0.85
N ALA A 15 -5.10 1.31 -0.66
CA ALA A 15 -3.89 2.10 -0.45
C ALA A 15 -3.59 3.05 -1.61
N LEU A 16 -3.77 2.60 -2.85
CA LEU A 16 -3.61 3.44 -4.04
C LEU A 16 -4.48 4.69 -4.00
N ARG A 17 -5.74 4.58 -3.54
CA ARG A 17 -6.63 5.74 -3.41
C ARG A 17 -6.13 6.72 -2.36
N GLY A 18 -5.64 6.23 -1.23
CA GLY A 18 -5.07 7.07 -0.17
C GLY A 18 -3.83 7.82 -0.64
N ILE A 19 -2.92 7.14 -1.35
CA ILE A 19 -1.72 7.78 -1.89
C ILE A 19 -2.07 8.77 -3.00
N ALA A 20 -3.02 8.45 -3.88
CA ALA A 20 -3.51 9.36 -4.91
C ALA A 20 -4.15 10.64 -4.35
N ALA A 21 -4.75 10.56 -3.16
CA ALA A 21 -5.30 11.72 -2.46
C ALA A 21 -4.24 12.59 -1.79
N GLY A 22 -2.96 12.20 -1.83
CA GLY A 22 -1.85 12.92 -1.19
C GLY A 22 -1.71 12.63 0.31
N ASN A 23 -2.38 11.60 0.84
CA ASN A 23 -2.22 11.21 2.24
C ASN A 23 -0.79 10.72 2.52
N LYS A 24 -0.32 10.88 3.75
CA LYS A 24 1.02 10.41 4.11
C LYS A 24 1.07 8.89 4.01
N VAL A 25 2.17 8.36 3.48
CA VAL A 25 2.37 6.91 3.31
C VAL A 25 2.20 6.14 4.64
N ILE A 26 2.57 6.76 5.77
CA ILE A 26 2.37 6.15 7.10
C ILE A 26 0.89 6.02 7.48
N GLU A 27 0.05 6.99 7.12
CA GLU A 27 -1.40 6.95 7.41
C GLU A 27 -2.07 5.86 6.57
N VAL A 28 -1.70 5.78 5.29
CA VAL A 28 -2.17 4.72 4.39
C VAL A 28 -1.70 3.33 4.85
N ALA A 29 -0.46 3.22 5.35
CA ALA A 29 0.07 1.97 5.88
C ALA A 29 -0.72 1.49 7.10
N LEU A 30 -1.01 2.40 8.04
CA LEU A 30 -1.77 2.10 9.25
C LEU A 30 -3.21 1.69 8.92
N ASP A 31 -3.86 2.39 7.99
CA ASP A 31 -5.21 2.07 7.51
C ASP A 31 -5.27 0.67 6.85
N CYS A 32 -4.23 0.31 6.10
CA CYS A 32 -4.09 -1.02 5.52
C CYS A 32 -3.72 -2.13 6.52
N GLY A 33 -3.51 -1.78 7.80
CA GLY A 33 -3.17 -2.70 8.88
C GLY A 33 -1.67 -3.04 8.99
N TYR A 34 -0.78 -2.18 8.45
CA TYR A 34 0.66 -2.31 8.61
C TYR A 34 1.16 -1.50 9.81
N GLY A 35 2.01 -2.10 10.63
CA GLY A 35 2.61 -1.41 11.80
C GLY A 35 3.67 -0.36 11.45
N SER A 36 4.09 -0.26 10.19
CA SER A 36 5.05 0.77 9.76
C SER A 36 4.97 1.06 8.25
N ALA A 37 5.35 2.28 7.88
CA ALA A 37 5.45 2.70 6.49
C ALA A 37 6.45 1.84 5.70
N SER A 38 7.56 1.40 6.32
CA SER A 38 8.57 0.55 5.67
C SER A 38 8.03 -0.84 5.35
N ALA A 39 7.25 -1.46 6.25
CA ALA A 39 6.63 -2.76 6.00
C ALA A 39 5.62 -2.68 4.85
N PHE A 40 4.81 -1.62 4.82
CA PHE A 40 3.90 -1.35 3.72
C PHE A 40 4.65 -1.09 2.40
N ALA A 41 5.69 -0.25 2.41
CA ALA A 41 6.47 0.08 1.21
C ALA A 41 7.17 -1.15 0.61
N ALA A 42 7.68 -2.07 1.46
CA ALA A 42 8.24 -3.33 1.00
C ALA A 42 7.19 -4.20 0.30
N MET A 43 5.98 -4.31 0.87
CA MET A 43 4.88 -5.08 0.27
C MET A 43 4.39 -4.42 -1.03
N PHE A 44 4.18 -3.11 -1.01
CA PHE A 44 3.79 -2.33 -2.18
C PHE A 44 4.79 -2.48 -3.33
N ARG A 45 6.09 -2.38 -3.05
CA ARG A 45 7.15 -2.59 -4.05
C ARG A 45 7.16 -4.01 -4.61
N ARG A 46 6.85 -5.03 -3.81
CA ARG A 46 6.74 -6.42 -4.30
C ARG A 46 5.59 -6.60 -5.30
N HIS A 47 4.51 -5.84 -5.17
CA HIS A 47 3.35 -5.91 -6.08
C HIS A 47 3.44 -4.95 -7.27
N PHE A 48 3.91 -3.73 -7.07
CA PHE A 48 3.92 -2.67 -8.09
C PHE A 48 5.30 -2.35 -8.66
N GLY A 49 6.36 -2.98 -8.16
CA GLY A 49 7.75 -2.77 -8.62
C GLY A 49 8.41 -1.48 -8.14
N VAL A 50 7.65 -0.49 -7.69
CA VAL A 50 8.16 0.82 -7.23
C VAL A 50 7.66 1.17 -5.83
N SER A 51 8.29 2.15 -5.17
CA SER A 51 7.85 2.61 -3.85
C SER A 51 6.61 3.52 -3.96
N PRO A 52 5.71 3.52 -2.96
CA PRO A 52 4.52 4.37 -2.98
C PRO A 52 4.86 5.87 -3.08
N SER A 53 5.98 6.30 -2.47
CA SER A 53 6.48 7.68 -2.58
C SER A 53 6.95 8.06 -3.99
N SER A 54 7.43 7.11 -4.79
CA SER A 54 7.87 7.37 -6.17
C SER A 54 6.73 7.21 -7.18
N PHE A 55 5.60 6.61 -6.79
CA PHE A 55 4.46 6.33 -7.67
C PHE A 55 3.60 7.59 -7.93
N TYR A 56 3.53 8.51 -6.97
CA TYR A 56 2.69 9.71 -7.01
C TYR A 56 3.48 11.02 -6.85
N GLN A 57 4.77 11.03 -7.25
CA GLN A 57 5.56 12.26 -7.32
C GLN A 57 5.10 13.17 -8.47
#